data_AF-A0AAD1STU3-F1
#
_entry.id   AF-A0AAD1STU3-F1
#
_cell.length_a   1.000
_cell.length_b   1.000
_cell.length_c   1.000
_cell.angle_alpha   90.00
_cell.angle_beta   90.00
_cell.angle_gamma   90.00
#
_symmetry.space_group_name_H-M   'P 1'
#
loop_
_entity.id
_entity.type
_entity.pdbx_description
1 polymer ?
#
loop_
_entity_poly.entity_id
_entity_poly.type
_entity_poly.pdbx_seq_one_letter_code
_entity_poly.pdbx_strand_id
1 'polypeptide(L)'
;MASVDELKAVLKDTLEKGGVIGELKANVRAAVFQAVDDRSEPKPTLSHENLLINELIREYLEFNKYKYSASVLNAEAGLSEIPLDRSFIARELNIIEDGNSQSVPILYGILAHFLQGQVQRKRFENSKEQHLKDANQERICLPQSSTSDAYAYRNMNR
;
A
#
# COMPACT_ATOMS: atom_id res chain seq x y z
N MET A 1 -6.76 18.34 46.64
CA MET A 1 -7.76 17.25 46.61
C MET A 1 -8.16 17.08 45.16
N ALA A 2 -8.05 15.88 44.58
CA ALA A 2 -8.45 15.68 43.20
C ALA A 2 -9.93 16.04 43.04
N SER A 3 -10.26 16.89 42.05
CA SER A 3 -11.64 17.31 41.84
C SER A 3 -12.45 16.19 41.20
N VAL A 4 -13.78 16.21 41.37
CA VAL A 4 -14.68 15.25 40.73
C VAL A 4 -14.53 15.29 39.20
N ASP A 5 -14.22 16.47 38.65
CA ASP A 5 -14.00 16.66 37.22
C ASP A 5 -12.68 16.04 36.73
N GLU A 6 -11.60 16.14 37.53
CA GLU A 6 -10.33 15.43 37.23
C GLU A 6 -10.53 13.92 37.23
N LEU A 7 -11.27 13.39 38.22
CA LEU A 7 -11.56 11.96 38.27
C LEU A 7 -12.37 11.50 37.05
N LYS A 8 -13.38 12.29 36.65
CA LYS A 8 -14.18 12.01 35.45
C LYS A 8 -13.34 12.04 34.18
N ALA A 9 -12.41 12.99 34.06
CA ALA A 9 -11.51 13.11 32.92
C ALA A 9 -10.56 11.91 32.83
N VAL A 10 -9.95 11.51 33.95
CA VAL A 10 -9.06 10.33 34.02
C VAL A 10 -9.82 9.05 33.70
N LEU A 11 -11.03 8.88 34.22
CA LEU A 11 -11.85 7.71 33.93
C LEU A 11 -12.21 7.64 32.44
N LYS A 12 -12.61 8.77 31.85
CA LYS A 12 -12.91 8.87 30.42
C LYS A 12 -11.67 8.52 29.58
N ASP A 13 -10.51 9.11 29.87
CA ASP A 13 -9.27 8.84 29.15
C ASP A 13 -8.85 7.36 29.27
N THR A 14 -9.06 6.76 30.45
CA THR A 14 -8.83 5.33 30.68
C THR A 14 -9.75 4.45 29.82
N LEU A 15 -11.04 4.77 29.76
CA LEU A 15 -12.02 4.04 28.95
C LEU A 15 -11.85 4.29 27.44
N GLU A 16 -11.33 5.45 27.04
CA GLU A 16 -10.96 5.76 25.65
C GLU A 16 -9.73 4.98 25.23
N LYS A 17 -8.66 4.96 26.04
CA LYS A 17 -7.45 4.16 25.80
C LYS A 17 -7.71 2.67 25.82
N GLY A 18 -8.60 2.21 26.71
CA GLY A 18 -9.07 0.83 26.76
C GLY A 18 -10.02 0.47 25.60
N GLY A 19 -10.43 1.43 24.78
CA GLY A 19 -11.28 1.22 23.61
C GLY A 19 -12.79 1.07 23.91
N VAL A 20 -13.20 1.00 25.18
CA VAL A 20 -14.59 0.82 25.61
C VAL A 20 -15.50 1.94 25.08
N ILE A 21 -15.03 3.19 25.10
CA ILE A 21 -15.79 4.31 24.52
C ILE A 21 -15.90 4.18 23.00
N GLY A 22 -14.87 3.65 22.34
CA GLY A 22 -14.89 3.37 20.90
C GLY A 22 -15.92 2.29 20.55
N GLU A 23 -15.97 1.22 21.34
CA GLU A 23 -16.95 0.14 21.24
C GLU A 23 -18.37 0.65 21.37
N LEU A 24 -18.66 1.40 22.44
CA LEU A 24 -19.99 1.91 22.71
C LEU A 24 -20.47 2.84 21.59
N LYS A 25 -19.58 3.72 21.10
CA LYS A 25 -19.89 4.61 19.96
C LYS A 25 -20.14 3.82 18.68
N ALA A 26 -19.37 2.78 18.39
CA ALA A 26 -19.58 1.92 17.24
C ALA A 26 -20.92 1.19 17.31
N ASN A 27 -21.26 0.62 18.47
CA ASN A 27 -22.53 -0.06 18.69
C ASN A 27 -23.72 0.89 18.55
N VAL A 28 -23.62 2.11 19.11
CA VAL A 28 -24.64 3.15 18.92
C VAL A 28 -24.76 3.53 17.45
N ARG A 29 -23.64 3.72 16.72
CA ARG A 29 -23.68 4.02 15.29
C ARG A 29 -24.36 2.90 14.50
N ALA A 30 -24.00 1.65 14.73
CA ALA A 30 -24.60 0.50 14.07
C ALA A 30 -26.10 0.38 14.37
N ALA A 31 -26.51 0.56 15.64
CA ALA A 31 -27.91 0.51 16.05
C ALA A 31 -28.73 1.68 15.47
N VAL A 32 -28.17 2.89 15.47
CA VAL A 32 -28.80 4.07 14.86
C VAL A 32 -28.93 3.87 13.36
N PHE A 33 -27.90 3.35 12.70
CA PHE A 33 -27.94 3.06 11.26
C PHE A 33 -29.05 2.03 10.97
N GLN A 34 -29.12 0.94 11.73
CA GLN A 34 -30.21 -0.06 11.60
C GLN A 34 -31.61 0.50 11.86
N ALA A 35 -31.75 1.45 12.80
CA ALA A 35 -33.04 2.02 13.17
C ALA A 35 -33.51 3.13 12.20
N VAL A 36 -32.57 3.82 11.56
CA VAL A 36 -32.82 4.86 10.56
C VAL A 36 -32.88 4.27 9.15
N ASP A 37 -32.32 3.07 8.93
CA ASP A 37 -32.39 2.35 7.65
C ASP A 37 -33.87 2.15 7.26
N ASP A 38 -34.32 2.92 6.29
CA ASP A 38 -35.61 2.73 5.66
C ASP A 38 -35.51 1.43 4.83
N ARG A 39 -35.95 0.30 5.41
CA ARG A 39 -35.86 -1.05 4.81
C ARG A 39 -36.53 -1.16 3.43
N SER A 40 -37.14 -0.10 2.93
CA SER A 40 -37.67 0.03 1.58
C SER A 40 -36.58 0.26 0.52
N GLU A 41 -35.41 0.79 0.88
CA GLU A 41 -34.27 0.90 -0.02
C GLU A 41 -33.46 -0.41 0.01
N PRO A 42 -33.35 -1.15 -1.11
CA PRO A 42 -32.50 -2.34 -1.14
C PRO A 42 -31.06 -1.88 -0.91
N LYS A 43 -30.39 -2.48 0.10
CA LYS A 43 -28.95 -2.31 0.28
C LYS A 43 -28.27 -2.45 -1.08
N PRO A 44 -27.40 -1.50 -1.48
CA PRO A 44 -26.74 -1.58 -2.77
C PRO A 44 -26.08 -2.95 -2.87
N THR A 45 -26.43 -3.70 -3.90
CA THR A 45 -25.89 -5.04 -4.12
C THR A 45 -24.37 -4.93 -4.16
N LEU A 46 -23.68 -5.56 -3.21
CA LEU A 46 -22.23 -5.63 -3.19
C LEU A 46 -21.77 -6.26 -4.51
N SER A 47 -21.13 -5.45 -5.36
CA SER A 47 -20.44 -5.99 -6.53
C SER A 47 -19.33 -6.92 -6.06
N HIS A 48 -18.93 -7.85 -6.93
CA HIS A 48 -17.82 -8.75 -6.67
C HIS A 48 -16.54 -8.00 -6.27
N GLU A 49 -16.24 -6.90 -6.97
CA GLU A 49 -15.09 -6.04 -6.66
C GLU A 49 -15.20 -5.40 -5.27
N ASN A 50 -16.38 -4.86 -4.93
CA ASN A 50 -16.59 -4.24 -3.62
C ASN A 50 -16.51 -5.27 -2.49
N LEU A 51 -16.98 -6.50 -2.72
CA LEU A 51 -16.83 -7.59 -1.75
C LEU A 51 -15.35 -7.88 -1.48
N LEU A 52 -14.53 -8.04 -2.54
CA LEU A 52 -13.10 -8.27 -2.39
C LEU A 52 -12.40 -7.11 -1.69
N ILE A 53 -12.70 -5.86 -2.07
CA ILE A 53 -12.15 -4.66 -1.44
C ILE A 53 -12.50 -4.62 0.05
N ASN A 54 -13.75 -4.88 0.39
CA ASN A 54 -14.21 -4.84 1.78
C ASN A 54 -13.59 -5.95 2.63
N GLU A 55 -13.40 -7.16 2.08
CA GLU A 55 -12.70 -8.25 2.78
C GLU A 55 -11.21 -7.95 2.97
N LEU A 56 -10.55 -7.34 1.98
CA LEU A 56 -9.17 -6.86 2.12
C LEU A 56 -9.03 -5.79 3.23
N ILE A 57 -9.98 -4.86 3.29
CA ILE A 57 -10.03 -3.83 4.34
C ILE A 57 -10.29 -4.49 5.70
N ARG A 58 -11.25 -5.42 5.79
CA ARG A 58 -11.56 -6.17 7.02
C ARG A 58 -10.30 -6.88 7.54
N GLU A 59 -9.60 -7.63 6.69
CA GLU A 59 -8.35 -8.32 7.06
C GLU A 59 -7.32 -7.35 7.63
N TYR A 60 -7.12 -6.20 6.97
CA TYR A 60 -6.21 -5.15 7.43
C TYR A 60 -6.60 -4.58 8.81
N LEU A 61 -7.89 -4.29 9.02
CA LEU A 61 -8.39 -3.75 10.27
C LEU A 61 -8.23 -4.76 11.42
N GLU A 62 -8.52 -6.04 11.17
CA GLU A 62 -8.37 -7.12 12.15
C GLU A 62 -6.91 -7.38 12.54
N PHE A 63 -6.01 -7.37 11.55
CA PHE A 63 -4.59 -7.52 11.78
C PHE A 63 -4.04 -6.39 12.67
N ASN A 64 -4.42 -5.14 12.38
CA ASN A 64 -4.00 -3.94 13.13
C ASN A 64 -4.82 -3.68 14.41
N LYS A 65 -5.71 -4.60 14.80
CA LYS A 65 -6.54 -4.53 16.02
C LYS A 65 -7.54 -3.37 16.06
N TYR A 66 -7.99 -2.89 14.91
CA TYR A 66 -9.04 -1.89 14.76
C TYR A 66 -10.45 -2.52 14.83
N LYS A 67 -10.72 -3.25 15.92
CA LYS A 67 -11.94 -4.08 16.08
C LYS A 67 -13.25 -3.31 15.88
N TYR A 68 -13.32 -2.10 16.42
CA TYR A 68 -14.55 -1.28 16.35
C TYR A 68 -14.83 -0.77 14.94
N SER A 69 -13.77 -0.39 14.21
CA SER A 69 -13.90 0.01 12.81
C SER A 69 -14.32 -1.16 11.92
N ALA A 70 -13.76 -2.35 12.16
CA ALA A 70 -14.16 -3.56 11.45
C ALA A 70 -15.65 -3.90 11.69
N SER A 71 -16.12 -3.78 12.94
CA SER A 71 -17.53 -3.99 13.28
C SER A 71 -18.47 -3.04 12.52
N VAL A 72 -18.13 -1.74 12.47
CA VAL A 72 -18.90 -0.75 11.73
C VAL A 72 -18.89 -1.05 10.22
N LEU A 73 -17.72 -1.33 9.64
CA LEU A 73 -17.60 -1.71 8.22
C LEU A 73 -18.47 -2.92 7.90
N ASN A 74 -18.46 -3.95 8.75
CA ASN A 74 -19.25 -5.16 8.55
C ASN A 74 -20.75 -4.86 8.51
N ALA A 75 -21.23 -4.03 9.45
CA ALA A 75 -22.63 -3.63 9.53
C ALA A 75 -23.07 -2.75 8.34
N GLU A 76 -22.24 -1.76 7.97
CA GLU A 76 -22.50 -0.81 6.91
C GLU A 76 -22.45 -1.48 5.52
N ALA A 77 -21.41 -2.26 5.25
CA ALA A 77 -21.26 -2.95 3.96
C ALA A 77 -22.20 -4.15 3.84
N GLY A 78 -22.80 -4.64 4.93
CA GLY A 78 -23.64 -5.83 4.92
C GLY A 78 -22.86 -7.12 4.65
N LEU A 79 -21.61 -7.17 5.11
CA LEU A 79 -20.78 -8.36 5.00
C LEU A 79 -21.24 -9.44 5.99
N SER A 80 -20.96 -10.71 5.68
CA SER A 80 -21.18 -11.81 6.63
C SER A 80 -20.25 -11.67 7.85
N GLU A 81 -20.70 -12.14 9.02
CA GLU A 81 -19.85 -12.23 10.22
C GLU A 81 -18.65 -13.15 10.02
N ILE A 82 -18.82 -14.17 9.18
CA ILE A 82 -17.75 -15.08 8.77
C ILE A 82 -16.96 -14.41 7.63
N PRO A 83 -15.65 -14.17 7.79
CA PRO A 83 -14.80 -13.67 6.71
C PRO A 83 -14.68 -14.65 5.55
N LEU A 84 -14.40 -14.13 4.35
CA LEU A 84 -14.07 -15.00 3.21
C LEU A 84 -12.75 -15.72 3.45
N ASP A 85 -12.63 -16.92 2.86
CA ASP A 85 -11.38 -17.65 2.88
C ASP A 85 -10.30 -16.83 2.17
N ARG A 86 -9.17 -16.64 2.86
CA ARG A 86 -8.02 -15.89 2.33
C ARG A 86 -7.52 -16.49 1.03
N SER A 87 -7.51 -17.82 0.93
CA SER A 87 -7.08 -18.53 -0.29
C SER A 87 -7.98 -18.24 -1.48
N PHE A 88 -9.27 -17.99 -1.24
CA PHE A 88 -10.22 -17.55 -2.27
C PHE A 88 -9.89 -16.12 -2.73
N ILE A 89 -9.68 -15.19 -1.80
CA ILE A 89 -9.33 -13.79 -2.11
C ILE A 89 -8.02 -13.73 -2.92
N ALA A 90 -6.98 -14.44 -2.48
CA ALA A 90 -5.69 -14.48 -3.16
C ALA A 90 -5.82 -15.02 -4.59
N ARG A 91 -6.60 -16.08 -4.79
CA ARG A 91 -6.86 -16.65 -6.12
C ARG A 91 -7.60 -15.68 -7.03
N GLU A 92 -8.62 -15.02 -6.51
CA GLU A 92 -9.44 -14.08 -7.28
C GLU A 92 -8.61 -12.86 -7.73
N LEU A 93 -7.67 -12.42 -6.89
CA LEU A 93 -6.73 -11.35 -7.20
C LEU A 93 -5.50 -11.80 -8.00
N ASN A 94 -5.40 -13.10 -8.34
CA ASN A 94 -4.22 -13.71 -8.98
C ASN A 94 -2.91 -13.45 -8.22
N ILE A 95 -2.97 -13.46 -6.88
CA ILE A 95 -1.83 -13.27 -5.99
C ILE A 95 -1.30 -14.64 -5.59
N ILE A 96 0.00 -14.86 -5.79
CA ILE A 96 0.70 -16.04 -5.32
C ILE A 96 1.27 -15.71 -3.94
N GLU A 97 0.76 -16.36 -2.92
CA GLU A 97 1.24 -16.20 -1.55
C GLU A 97 2.33 -17.23 -1.25
N ASP A 98 3.47 -16.76 -0.73
CA ASP A 98 4.51 -17.60 -0.13
C ASP A 98 4.37 -17.66 1.40
N GLY A 99 5.16 -18.49 2.07
CA GLY A 99 5.08 -18.66 3.53
C GLY A 99 5.26 -17.36 4.32
N ASN A 100 5.99 -16.39 3.78
CA ASN A 100 6.17 -15.08 4.40
C ASN A 100 4.95 -14.18 4.20
N SER A 101 4.35 -14.21 3.01
CA SER A 101 3.17 -13.40 2.65
C SER A 101 1.94 -13.77 3.46
N GLN A 102 1.79 -15.04 3.86
CA GLN A 102 0.69 -15.53 4.70
C GLN A 102 0.67 -14.91 6.11
N SER A 103 1.80 -14.35 6.58
CA SER A 103 1.91 -13.78 7.93
C SER A 103 1.37 -12.35 8.07
N VAL A 104 1.07 -11.69 6.94
CA VAL A 104 0.59 -10.30 6.88
C VAL A 104 -0.64 -10.20 5.98
N PRO A 105 -1.47 -9.15 6.10
CA PRO A 105 -2.62 -8.98 5.21
C PRO A 105 -2.21 -8.84 3.75
N ILE A 106 -3.07 -9.29 2.84
CA ILE A 106 -2.82 -9.24 1.39
C ILE A 106 -2.53 -7.81 0.92
N LEU A 107 -3.17 -6.80 1.53
CA LEU A 107 -2.91 -5.38 1.25
C LEU A 107 -1.44 -4.97 1.46
N TYR A 108 -0.74 -5.55 2.43
CA TYR A 108 0.69 -5.26 2.64
C TYR A 108 1.53 -5.82 1.48
N GLY A 109 1.20 -7.02 1.00
CA GLY A 109 1.86 -7.63 -0.16
C GLY A 109 1.66 -6.82 -1.43
N ILE A 110 0.42 -6.38 -1.69
CA ILE A 110 0.08 -5.50 -2.82
C ILE A 110 0.88 -4.20 -2.75
N LEU A 111 0.90 -3.54 -1.58
CA LEU A 111 1.65 -2.30 -1.38
C LEU A 111 3.16 -2.50 -1.61
N ALA A 112 3.74 -3.55 -1.06
CA ALA A 112 5.16 -3.87 -1.21
C ALA A 112 5.54 -4.09 -2.68
N HIS A 113 4.69 -4.80 -3.44
CA HIS A 113 4.89 -5.02 -4.87
C HIS A 113 4.98 -3.70 -5.65
N PHE A 114 4.04 -2.77 -5.42
CA PHE A 114 4.05 -1.47 -6.10
C PHE A 114 5.22 -0.57 -5.68
N LEU A 115 5.59 -0.57 -4.39
CA LEU A 115 6.71 0.23 -3.90
C LEU A 115 8.06 -0.27 -4.46
N GLN A 116 8.27 -1.59 -4.53
CA GLN A 116 9.50 -2.16 -5.10
C GLN A 116 9.63 -1.89 -6.61
N GLY A 117 8.52 -1.97 -7.35
CA GLY A 117 8.50 -1.67 -8.79
C GLY A 117 8.92 -0.22 -9.11
N GLN A 118 8.56 0.73 -8.24
CA GLN A 118 8.97 2.15 -8.38
C GLN A 118 10.47 2.33 -8.16
N VAL A 119 11.06 1.64 -7.17
CA VAL A 119 12.50 1.70 -6.89
C VAL A 119 13.30 1.13 -8.06
N GLN A 120 12.85 0.01 -8.64
CA GLN A 120 13.51 -0.61 -9.79
C GLN A 120 13.43 0.29 -11.02
N ARG A 121 12.25 0.86 -11.34
CA ARG A 121 12.08 1.81 -12.45
C ARG A 121 13.02 3.01 -12.33
N LYS A 122 13.07 3.66 -11.16
CA LYS A 122 13.99 4.78 -10.91
C LYS A 122 15.46 4.38 -11.07
N ARG A 123 15.84 3.17 -10.63
CA ARG A 123 17.20 2.65 -10.82
C ARG A 123 17.52 2.47 -12.30
N PHE A 124 16.60 1.92 -13.10
CA PHE A 124 16.78 1.76 -14.54
C PHE A 124 16.85 3.10 -15.28
N GLU A 125 16.03 4.09 -14.91
CA GLU A 125 16.06 5.44 -15.49
C GLU A 125 17.39 6.14 -15.16
N ASN A 126 17.84 6.09 -13.91
CA ASN A 126 19.14 6.64 -13.51
C ASN A 126 20.30 5.98 -14.25
N SER A 127 20.28 4.65 -14.43
CA SER A 127 21.32 3.95 -15.21
C SER A 127 21.32 4.37 -16.69
N LYS A 128 20.16 4.62 -17.30
CA LYS A 128 20.08 5.14 -18.68
C LYS A 128 20.61 6.56 -18.80
N GLU A 129 20.30 7.42 -17.84
CA GLU A 129 20.83 8.79 -17.81
C GLU A 129 22.35 8.82 -17.59
N GLN A 130 22.89 7.92 -16.77
CA GLN A 130 24.33 7.76 -16.57
C GLN A 130 25.02 7.34 -17.88
N HIS A 131 24.50 6.28 -18.53
CA HIS A 131 25.05 5.80 -19.80
C HIS A 131 24.96 6.84 -20.93
N LEU A 132 23.91 7.67 -20.96
CA LEU A 132 23.79 8.75 -21.95
C LEU A 132 24.77 9.89 -21.68
N LYS A 133 25.06 10.19 -20.42
CA LYS A 133 26.08 11.18 -20.03
C LYS A 133 27.49 10.68 -20.38
N ASP A 134 27.79 9.41 -20.10
CA ASP A 134 29.08 8.78 -20.41
C ASP A 134 29.32 8.71 -21.93
N ALA A 135 28.30 8.32 -22.71
CA ALA A 135 28.38 8.28 -24.18
C ALA A 135 28.54 9.67 -24.82
N ASN A 136 27.96 10.73 -24.22
CA ASN A 136 28.17 12.11 -24.68
C ASN A 136 29.54 12.66 -24.27
N GLN A 137 30.09 12.21 -23.13
CA GLN A 137 31.44 12.59 -22.68
C GLN A 137 32.52 12.04 -23.62
N GLU A 138 32.36 10.79 -24.09
CA GLU A 138 33.28 10.16 -25.06
C GLU A 138 33.27 10.82 -26.44
N ARG A 139 32.14 11.41 -26.87
CA ARG A 139 32.05 12.14 -28.16
C ARG A 139 32.74 13.50 -28.16
N ILE A 140 32.96 14.12 -26.99
CA ILE A 140 33.60 15.44 -26.88
C ILE A 140 35.13 15.32 -26.97
N CYS A 141 35.70 14.12 -26.85
CA CYS A 141 37.14 13.88 -26.75
C CYS A 141 37.78 13.24 -28.01
N LEU A 142 37.22 13.47 -29.21
CA LEU A 142 37.91 13.09 -30.45
C LEU A 142 39.05 14.08 -30.74
N PRO A 143 40.32 13.64 -30.85
CA PRO A 143 41.41 14.54 -31.20
C PRO A 143 41.23 14.99 -32.66
N GLN A 144 41.12 16.30 -32.88
CA GLN A 144 41.29 16.92 -34.19
C GLN A 144 42.73 16.59 -34.64
N SER A 145 42.89 15.59 -35.50
CA SER A 145 44.20 15.18 -36.01
C SER A 145 44.71 16.26 -36.97
N SER A 146 45.70 17.02 -36.52
CA SER A 146 46.53 17.88 -37.36
C SER A 146 47.35 17.02 -38.30
N THR A 147 47.07 17.11 -39.60
CA THR A 147 47.92 16.56 -40.66
C THR A 147 49.21 17.38 -40.77
N SER A 148 50.30 16.88 -40.20
CA SER A 148 51.66 17.18 -40.68
C SER A 148 52.61 16.14 -40.10
N ASP A 149 53.45 15.58 -40.97
CA ASP A 149 54.72 14.88 -40.70
C ASP A 149 54.79 13.50 -41.38
N ALA A 150 54.91 13.53 -42.70
CA ALA A 150 55.18 12.35 -43.53
C ALA A 150 56.30 12.62 -44.58
N TYR A 151 57.30 13.44 -44.25
CA TYR A 151 58.46 13.69 -45.13
C TYR A 151 59.78 13.63 -44.37
N ALA A 152 60.23 12.43 -44.01
CA ALA A 152 61.65 12.13 -43.86
C ALA A 152 61.85 10.61 -43.93
N TYR A 153 62.91 10.18 -44.60
CA TYR A 153 63.35 8.78 -44.79
C TYR A 153 62.78 8.02 -45.98
N ARG A 154 63.17 8.48 -47.17
CA ARG A 154 63.49 7.57 -48.29
C ARG A 154 64.65 8.18 -49.06
N ASN A 155 65.86 7.64 -48.91
CA ASN A 155 66.94 7.57 -49.93
C ASN A 155 68.28 7.20 -49.30
N MET A 156 68.49 5.91 -49.07
CA MET A 156 69.80 5.26 -49.13
C MET A 156 69.56 3.88 -49.72
N ASN A 157 69.68 3.79 -51.05
CA ASN A 157 70.04 2.62 -51.87
C ASN A 157 69.56 2.80 -53.32
N ARG A 158 70.29 3.60 -54.09
CA ARG A 158 70.85 3.23 -55.39
C ARG A 158 71.88 4.25 -55.84
#